data_AF-A0A2S3UWW4-F1
#
_entry.id   AF-A0A2S3UWW4-F1
#
_cell.length_a   1.000
_cell.length_b   1.000
_cell.length_c   1.000
_cell.angle_alpha   90.00
_cell.angle_beta   90.00
_cell.angle_gamma   90.00
#
_symmetry.space_group_name_H-M   'P 1'
#
loop_
_entity.id
_entity.type
_entity.pdbx_description
1 polymer ?
#
loop_
_entity_poly.entity_id
_entity_poly.type
_entity_poly.pdbx_seq_one_letter_code
_entity_poly.pdbx_strand_id
1 'polypeptide(L)'
;MAAGPKSKVQQTETANAAGKAGPARMTCGGALLSRLKALGIDYIFANSGTDFPPIIEGLAEAAASGIDLPESLVIPHESAAMGMAHGYYLATSKTAAVMAHTNVGLANCAIGAINAATEHVPVLLFSGRTPTTEKGRFGSRTVPIGWGQEMRDQTALVREASKWDYELRFPEQAVETADRAKAIAETVPRGPVYVSLPREVLCEPTGTEQLDLPPLMRPARPGLSEADFETAATWLAEAENPVIFAQHGAGGPDGFAALGELAEKWGIPVCQYWAVQCAIDSDHPMAAAAPPAPLLEKADVILVIDCLAPWAPDAHGPRPGAKVIHLGQDPLFSRVPVRNFQCDLALAADVEPGLLALKKKLEAFTPSGREETRRKFWAETNAGSRKKAIASAKAGERDPMTKSWVSLCLSEALAGRDASVLSELGCPMDAMSLTHSKAWYQEPHSGGLGWSFPAALGMKIGAPERTIVATMGDGSYIFSNPVACHQIAEAHRLPILLVILNNAEWGAVRQSVLGLYPDGHAARSNQVPLTGLSPVPDFAMIARASRAHAQRVEHGADLPGAIEAALKHIDDQGTLALLDVQVAP
;
A
#
# COMPACT_ATOMS: atom_id res chain seq x y z
N MET A 1 48.59 61.12 -61.51
CA MET A 1 48.64 59.65 -61.41
C MET A 1 47.33 59.24 -60.76
N ALA A 2 46.24 59.01 -61.52
CA ALA A 2 45.92 57.78 -62.27
C ALA A 2 45.77 56.58 -61.31
N ALA A 3 44.71 55.78 -61.30
CA ALA A 3 43.43 55.72 -61.99
C ALA A 3 42.49 54.81 -61.17
N GLY A 4 41.16 54.91 -61.36
CA GLY A 4 40.12 54.09 -60.69
C GLY A 4 40.06 52.61 -61.19
N PRO A 5 38.91 51.89 -61.14
CA PRO A 5 37.53 52.36 -60.93
C PRO A 5 36.63 51.47 -60.03
N LYS A 6 35.41 51.98 -59.82
CA LYS A 6 34.21 51.26 -59.33
C LYS A 6 33.74 50.20 -60.33
N SER A 7 33.19 49.08 -59.83
CA SER A 7 32.32 48.17 -60.58
C SER A 7 31.22 47.62 -59.67
N LYS A 8 29.97 47.67 -60.16
CA LYS A 8 28.75 47.11 -59.56
C LYS A 8 28.51 45.69 -60.12
N VAL A 9 27.71 44.94 -59.36
CA VAL A 9 26.88 43.78 -59.75
C VAL A 9 27.59 42.43 -59.82
N GLN A 10 27.38 41.62 -58.77
CA GLN A 10 26.76 40.31 -58.96
C GLN A 10 25.89 40.00 -57.73
N GLN A 11 24.58 40.08 -57.92
CA GLN A 11 23.60 39.37 -57.12
C GLN A 11 23.82 37.87 -57.38
N THR A 12 24.12 37.12 -56.33
CA THR A 12 23.85 35.69 -56.29
C THR A 12 23.40 35.35 -54.87
N GLU A 13 22.08 35.21 -54.78
CA GLU A 13 21.36 34.22 -53.98
C GLU A 13 21.64 34.17 -52.47
N THR A 14 20.74 34.85 -51.76
CA THR A 14 20.12 34.36 -50.54
C THR A 14 19.78 32.87 -50.63
N ALA A 15 20.52 32.04 -49.91
CA ALA A 15 20.09 30.69 -49.54
C ALA A 15 20.14 30.56 -48.01
N ASN A 16 18.97 30.73 -47.40
CA ASN A 16 18.53 30.20 -46.10
C ASN A 16 19.64 29.81 -45.10
N ALA A 17 20.12 30.79 -44.32
CA ALA A 17 20.46 30.52 -42.93
C ALA A 17 19.15 30.47 -42.14
N ALA A 18 18.39 29.38 -42.29
CA ALA A 18 17.42 29.01 -41.27
C ALA A 18 18.22 28.81 -39.98
N GLY A 19 18.11 29.75 -39.05
CA GLY A 19 18.70 29.61 -37.74
C GLY A 19 18.23 28.29 -37.16
N LYS A 20 19.15 27.36 -36.93
CA LYS A 20 18.89 26.20 -36.09
C LYS A 20 18.46 26.78 -34.75
N ALA A 21 17.17 26.71 -34.43
CA ALA A 21 16.72 26.89 -33.07
C ALA A 21 17.61 25.98 -32.20
N GLY A 22 18.19 26.54 -31.13
CA GLY A 22 18.92 25.72 -30.16
C GLY A 22 18.04 24.57 -29.67
N PRO A 23 18.62 23.50 -29.12
CA PRO A 23 17.83 22.42 -28.55
C PRO A 23 16.79 23.01 -27.59
N ALA A 24 15.54 22.52 -27.67
CA ALA A 24 14.49 22.96 -26.77
C ALA A 24 14.94 22.72 -25.31
N ARG A 25 14.71 23.70 -24.45
CA ARG A 25 15.09 23.66 -23.04
C ARG A 25 13.87 23.95 -22.20
N MET A 26 13.88 23.39 -21.00
CA MET A 26 12.88 23.68 -19.97
C MET A 26 13.54 23.66 -18.59
N THR A 27 12.84 24.11 -17.55
CA THR A 27 13.30 23.97 -16.17
C THR A 27 13.56 22.49 -15.82
N CYS A 28 14.57 22.22 -14.99
CA CYS A 28 14.83 20.86 -14.50
C CYS A 28 13.61 20.26 -13.77
N GLY A 29 12.85 21.08 -13.03
CA GLY A 29 11.56 20.68 -12.46
C GLY A 29 10.56 20.20 -13.52
N GLY A 30 10.36 20.97 -14.59
CA GLY A 30 9.49 20.57 -15.70
C GLY A 30 9.96 19.30 -16.39
N ALA A 31 11.27 19.14 -16.60
CA ALA A 31 11.84 17.94 -17.21
C ALA A 31 11.63 16.67 -16.35
N LEU A 32 11.82 16.78 -15.03
CA LEU A 32 11.56 15.69 -14.10
C LEU A 32 10.09 15.24 -14.16
N LEU A 33 9.15 16.19 -14.08
CA LEU A 33 7.71 15.91 -14.07
C LEU A 33 7.24 15.28 -15.40
N SER A 34 7.69 15.84 -16.52
CA SER A 34 7.43 15.30 -17.85
C SER A 34 7.97 13.88 -17.98
N ARG A 35 9.17 13.62 -17.44
CA ARG A 35 9.75 12.29 -17.45
C ARG A 35 8.96 11.30 -16.60
N LEU A 36 8.46 11.69 -15.44
CA LEU A 36 7.60 10.83 -14.61
C LEU A 36 6.37 10.35 -15.40
N LYS A 37 5.75 11.23 -16.20
CA LYS A 37 4.63 10.83 -17.07
C LYS A 37 5.05 9.82 -18.14
N ALA A 38 6.16 10.08 -18.83
CA ALA A 38 6.70 9.15 -19.84
C ALA A 38 7.05 7.77 -19.26
N LEU A 39 7.39 7.72 -17.97
CA LEU A 39 7.62 6.48 -17.22
C LEU A 39 6.35 5.76 -16.75
N GLY A 40 5.17 6.34 -16.99
CA GLY A 40 3.88 5.77 -16.62
C GLY A 40 3.40 6.14 -15.21
N ILE A 41 3.95 7.21 -14.61
CA ILE A 41 3.39 7.77 -13.37
C ILE A 41 2.17 8.61 -13.74
N ASP A 42 1.01 8.18 -13.26
CA ASP A 42 -0.26 8.85 -13.56
C ASP A 42 -0.58 9.96 -12.54
N TYR A 43 -0.17 9.79 -11.29
CA TYR A 43 -0.49 10.72 -10.20
C TYR A 43 0.73 11.12 -9.37
N ILE A 44 0.76 12.39 -8.98
CA ILE A 44 1.65 12.95 -7.95
C ILE A 44 0.78 13.44 -6.79
N PHE A 45 0.93 12.84 -5.61
CA PHE A 45 0.31 13.31 -4.39
C PHE A 45 1.24 14.31 -3.70
N ALA A 46 0.91 15.60 -3.75
CA ALA A 46 1.83 16.68 -3.38
C ALA A 46 1.35 17.48 -2.17
N ASN A 47 2.22 17.66 -1.18
CA ASN A 47 2.09 18.71 -0.17
C ASN A 47 3.14 19.80 -0.45
N SER A 48 2.68 20.93 -0.97
CA SER A 48 3.56 22.00 -1.43
C SER A 48 3.97 22.96 -0.32
N GLY A 49 5.20 23.47 -0.38
CA GLY A 49 5.63 24.62 0.43
C GLY A 49 6.59 25.55 -0.31
N THR A 50 7.41 26.32 0.41
CA THR A 50 8.17 27.46 -0.14
C THR A 50 9.33 27.08 -1.08
N ASP A 51 9.62 25.79 -1.21
CA ASP A 51 10.58 25.18 -2.13
C ASP A 51 9.94 24.69 -3.46
N PHE A 52 8.61 24.67 -3.56
CA PHE A 52 7.87 24.29 -4.77
C PHE A 52 7.86 25.27 -5.95
N PRO A 53 8.30 26.56 -5.89
CA PRO A 53 8.24 27.43 -7.06
C PRO A 53 8.76 26.84 -8.39
N PRO A 54 9.91 26.14 -8.45
CA PRO A 54 10.35 25.52 -9.71
C PRO A 54 9.53 24.28 -10.13
N ILE A 55 8.86 23.60 -9.20
CA ILE A 55 7.91 22.51 -9.53
C ILE A 55 6.66 23.11 -10.16
N ILE A 56 6.11 24.17 -9.56
CA ILE A 56 4.91 24.86 -10.08
C ILE A 56 5.20 25.52 -11.44
N GLU A 57 6.34 26.20 -11.57
CA GLU A 57 6.78 26.76 -12.85
C GLU A 57 6.96 25.66 -13.90
N GLY A 58 7.57 24.53 -13.54
CA GLY A 58 7.74 23.39 -14.44
C GLY A 58 6.41 22.79 -14.92
N LEU A 59 5.40 22.68 -14.04
CA LEU A 59 4.05 22.26 -14.41
C LEU A 59 3.42 23.25 -15.41
N ALA A 60 3.54 24.56 -15.15
CA ALA A 60 2.99 25.60 -16.01
C ALA A 60 3.69 25.67 -17.38
N GLU A 61 5.02 25.58 -17.40
CA GLU A 61 5.86 25.57 -18.59
C GLU A 61 5.55 24.36 -19.49
N ALA A 62 5.46 23.16 -18.90
CA ALA A 62 5.13 21.93 -19.63
C ALA A 62 3.69 21.97 -20.17
N ALA A 63 2.72 22.44 -19.39
CA ALA A 63 1.34 22.61 -19.85
C ALA A 63 1.23 23.61 -21.00
N ALA A 64 1.91 24.76 -20.91
CA ALA A 64 1.95 25.76 -21.98
C ALA A 64 2.61 25.22 -23.27
N SER A 65 3.51 24.25 -23.13
CA SER A 65 4.22 23.60 -24.24
C SER A 65 3.50 22.36 -24.78
N GLY A 66 2.34 21.99 -24.22
CA GLY A 66 1.58 20.81 -24.62
C GLY A 66 2.27 19.47 -24.29
N ILE A 67 3.15 19.46 -23.29
CA ILE A 67 3.83 18.26 -22.80
C ILE A 67 2.90 17.54 -21.82
N ASP A 68 2.77 16.22 -21.96
CA ASP A 68 1.95 15.40 -21.08
C ASP A 68 2.58 15.29 -19.68
N LEU A 69 1.76 15.33 -18.64
CA LEU A 69 2.18 15.40 -17.23
C LEU A 69 1.36 14.42 -16.37
N PRO A 70 1.89 13.98 -15.23
CA PRO A 70 1.08 13.31 -14.23
C PRO A 70 0.07 14.29 -13.64
N GLU A 71 -1.10 13.80 -13.26
CA GLU A 71 -2.06 14.61 -12.51
C GLU A 71 -1.51 14.88 -11.10
N SER A 72 -1.29 16.16 -10.78
CA SER A 72 -0.71 16.58 -9.51
C SER A 72 -1.82 17.03 -8.56
N LEU A 73 -2.04 16.28 -7.49
CA LEU A 73 -3.10 16.52 -6.51
C LEU A 73 -2.53 17.20 -5.26
N VAL A 74 -3.18 18.27 -4.82
CA VAL A 74 -2.82 18.97 -3.58
C VAL A 74 -3.37 18.20 -2.39
N ILE A 75 -2.46 17.60 -1.62
CA ILE A 75 -2.77 16.82 -0.43
C ILE A 75 -2.38 17.63 0.82
N PRO A 76 -3.33 18.05 1.66
CA PRO A 76 -3.12 18.95 2.80
C PRO A 76 -2.35 18.32 3.98
N HIS A 77 -1.92 17.06 3.89
CA HIS A 77 -1.04 16.42 4.88
C HIS A 77 -0.19 15.30 4.24
N GLU A 78 1.10 15.25 4.53
CA GLU A 78 2.03 14.33 3.86
C GLU A 78 1.80 12.85 4.21
N SER A 79 1.37 12.55 5.44
CA SER A 79 1.00 11.19 5.80
C SER A 79 -0.18 10.68 4.97
N ALA A 80 -1.14 11.56 4.64
CA ALA A 80 -2.25 11.22 3.76
C ALA A 80 -1.76 11.01 2.32
N ALA A 81 -0.79 11.81 1.85
CA ALA A 81 -0.20 11.63 0.52
C ALA A 81 0.45 10.25 0.36
N MET A 82 1.23 9.82 1.38
CA MET A 82 1.82 8.49 1.40
C MET A 82 0.77 7.38 1.47
N GLY A 83 -0.27 7.54 2.31
CA GLY A 83 -1.38 6.58 2.38
C GLY A 83 -2.13 6.46 1.05
N MET A 84 -2.40 7.58 0.38
CA MET A 84 -3.06 7.59 -0.94
C MET A 84 -2.19 6.93 -2.01
N ALA A 85 -0.88 7.19 -2.04
CA ALA A 85 0.02 6.49 -2.96
C ALA A 85 0.01 4.97 -2.74
N HIS A 86 -0.01 4.54 -1.47
CA HIS A 86 -0.12 3.14 -1.11
C HIS A 86 -1.43 2.53 -1.61
N GLY A 87 -2.57 3.17 -1.31
CA GLY A 87 -3.89 2.69 -1.74
C GLY A 87 -4.07 2.67 -3.26
N TYR A 88 -3.52 3.66 -3.97
CA TYR A 88 -3.50 3.70 -5.42
C TYR A 88 -2.77 2.49 -6.02
N TYR A 89 -1.62 2.12 -5.43
CA TYR A 89 -0.89 0.92 -5.84
C TYR A 89 -1.70 -0.36 -5.60
N LEU A 90 -2.38 -0.49 -4.45
CA LEU A 90 -3.23 -1.66 -4.17
C LEU A 90 -4.38 -1.81 -5.18
N ALA A 91 -4.95 -0.70 -5.67
CA ALA A 91 -5.97 -0.73 -6.71
C ALA A 91 -5.42 -1.17 -8.08
N THR A 92 -4.28 -0.60 -8.48
CA THR A 92 -3.84 -0.53 -9.88
C THR A 92 -2.58 -1.33 -10.21
N SER A 93 -1.80 -1.71 -9.20
CA SER A 93 -0.42 -2.19 -9.33
C SER A 93 0.53 -1.19 -10.02
N LYS A 94 0.16 0.10 -10.08
CA LYS A 94 0.99 1.17 -10.65
C LYS A 94 1.65 2.00 -9.57
N THR A 95 2.93 2.31 -9.77
CA THR A 95 3.69 3.22 -8.92
C THR A 95 3.14 4.64 -8.98
N ALA A 96 2.95 5.27 -7.83
CA ALA A 96 2.66 6.71 -7.72
C ALA A 96 3.85 7.48 -7.16
N ALA A 97 3.85 8.80 -7.40
CA ALA A 97 4.82 9.71 -6.81
C ALA A 97 4.20 10.49 -5.64
N VAL A 98 5.02 10.77 -4.63
CA VAL A 98 4.69 11.67 -3.52
C VAL A 98 5.72 12.78 -3.50
N MET A 99 5.29 14.04 -3.43
CA MET A 99 6.18 15.20 -3.33
C MET A 99 5.89 15.98 -2.04
N ALA A 100 6.88 16.08 -1.15
CA ALA A 100 6.75 16.75 0.15
C ALA A 100 7.61 18.01 0.25
N HIS A 101 7.22 18.91 1.15
CA HIS A 101 7.99 20.12 1.49
C HIS A 101 9.23 19.79 2.34
N THR A 102 10.42 20.09 1.83
CA THR A 102 11.72 19.98 2.54
C THR A 102 11.83 18.84 3.59
N ASN A 103 12.49 19.10 4.72
CA ASN A 103 12.71 18.13 5.77
C ASN A 103 11.48 17.84 6.63
N VAL A 104 10.71 18.87 7.00
CA VAL A 104 9.56 18.71 7.92
C VAL A 104 8.41 17.96 7.25
N GLY A 105 8.16 18.19 5.97
CA GLY A 105 7.20 17.40 5.21
C GLY A 105 7.71 15.98 4.96
N LEU A 106 9.00 15.82 4.67
CA LEU A 106 9.61 14.49 4.59
C LEU A 106 9.50 13.71 5.92
N ALA A 107 9.62 14.39 7.06
CA ALA A 107 9.44 13.77 8.37
C ALA A 107 8.01 13.25 8.55
N ASN A 108 7.00 13.98 8.08
CA ASN A 108 5.61 13.51 8.06
C ASN A 108 5.39 12.32 7.10
N CYS A 109 6.22 12.15 6.06
CA CYS A 109 6.18 10.99 5.17
C CYS A 109 6.79 9.72 5.79
N ALA A 110 7.58 9.81 6.86
CA ALA A 110 8.42 8.70 7.33
C ALA A 110 7.62 7.44 7.69
N ILE A 111 6.47 7.59 8.37
CA ILE A 111 5.59 6.46 8.72
C ILE A 111 5.07 5.77 7.45
N GLY A 112 4.64 6.56 6.46
CA GLY A 112 4.17 6.02 5.18
C GLY A 112 5.26 5.31 4.39
N ALA A 113 6.52 5.80 4.47
CA ALA A 113 7.67 5.14 3.86
C ALA A 113 7.96 3.79 4.52
N ILE A 114 7.91 3.72 5.85
CA ILE A 114 8.06 2.46 6.61
C ILE A 114 6.97 1.46 6.17
N ASN A 115 5.71 1.89 6.15
CA ASN A 115 4.58 1.08 5.69
C ASN A 115 4.77 0.56 4.27
N ALA A 116 5.18 1.41 3.33
CA ALA A 116 5.42 1.02 1.95
C ALA A 116 6.60 0.04 1.81
N ALA A 117 7.65 0.19 2.62
CA ALA A 117 8.79 -0.70 2.62
C ALA A 117 8.45 -2.10 3.15
N THR A 118 7.65 -2.18 4.22
CA THR A 118 7.21 -3.44 4.82
C THR A 118 6.27 -4.22 3.91
N GLU A 119 5.35 -3.55 3.23
CA GLU A 119 4.33 -4.20 2.37
C GLU A 119 4.76 -4.34 0.90
N HIS A 120 6.05 -4.11 0.61
CA HIS A 120 6.60 -4.15 -0.74
C HIS A 120 5.83 -3.26 -1.76
N VAL A 121 5.50 -2.03 -1.37
CA VAL A 121 4.79 -1.06 -2.20
C VAL A 121 5.77 -0.04 -2.81
N PRO A 122 5.87 0.04 -4.16
CA PRO A 122 6.72 1.01 -4.81
C PRO A 122 6.11 2.42 -4.74
N VAL A 123 6.88 3.36 -4.20
CA VAL A 123 6.53 4.80 -4.17
C VAL A 123 7.76 5.60 -4.58
N LEU A 124 7.58 6.55 -5.50
CA LEU A 124 8.61 7.54 -5.79
C LEU A 124 8.44 8.72 -4.83
N LEU A 125 9.16 8.70 -3.72
CA LEU A 125 9.12 9.75 -2.72
C LEU A 125 10.12 10.84 -3.08
N PHE A 126 9.64 12.07 -3.16
CA PHE A 126 10.46 13.25 -3.34
C PHE A 126 10.22 14.20 -2.18
N SER A 127 11.25 14.96 -1.85
CA SER A 127 11.05 16.21 -1.11
C SER A 127 11.96 17.27 -1.66
N GLY A 128 11.53 18.53 -1.60
CA GLY A 128 12.46 19.59 -1.94
C GLY A 128 13.60 19.69 -0.93
N ARG A 129 14.58 20.51 -1.28
CA ARG A 129 15.80 20.68 -0.49
C ARG A 129 16.14 22.15 -0.44
N THR A 130 16.44 22.61 0.76
CA THR A 130 16.83 24.00 1.00
C THR A 130 18.01 24.38 0.11
N PRO A 131 18.04 25.62 -0.40
CA PRO A 131 19.09 26.01 -1.33
C PRO A 131 20.50 25.84 -0.75
N THR A 132 21.43 25.28 -1.51
CA THR A 132 22.82 25.07 -1.09
C THR A 132 23.65 26.36 -1.10
N THR A 133 23.12 27.42 -1.71
CA THR A 133 23.78 28.72 -1.88
C THR A 133 22.97 29.87 -1.28
N GLU A 134 23.66 30.85 -0.70
CA GLU A 134 23.03 32.09 -0.17
C GLU A 134 22.90 33.20 -1.22
N LYS A 135 23.72 33.16 -2.27
CA LYS A 135 23.74 34.15 -3.35
C LYS A 135 24.43 33.60 -4.60
N GLY A 136 24.20 34.26 -5.73
CA GLY A 136 24.93 34.00 -6.98
C GLY A 136 24.32 32.92 -7.88
N ARG A 137 23.32 32.16 -7.41
CA ARG A 137 22.52 31.25 -8.24
C ARG A 137 21.04 31.65 -8.20
N PHE A 138 20.34 31.40 -9.30
CA PHE A 138 18.88 31.50 -9.29
C PHE A 138 18.32 30.38 -8.40
N GLY A 139 17.37 30.71 -7.53
CA GLY A 139 16.87 29.79 -6.50
C GLY A 139 17.65 29.77 -5.18
N SER A 140 18.75 30.55 -5.02
CA SER A 140 19.47 30.70 -3.73
C SER A 140 18.55 31.13 -2.58
N ARG A 141 19.00 31.01 -1.33
CA ARG A 141 18.21 31.34 -0.13
C ARG A 141 17.67 32.78 -0.16
N THR A 142 16.40 32.94 0.20
CA THR A 142 15.71 34.25 0.15
C THR A 142 15.06 34.66 1.48
N VAL A 143 14.71 33.69 2.33
CA VAL A 143 13.95 33.92 3.58
C VAL A 143 14.46 32.99 4.69
N PRO A 144 14.34 33.36 5.99
CA PRO A 144 14.88 32.61 7.12
C PRO A 144 14.52 31.11 7.14
N ILE A 145 13.35 30.76 6.60
CA ILE A 145 12.89 29.36 6.52
C ILE A 145 13.89 28.45 5.78
N GLY A 146 14.64 28.97 4.81
CA GLY A 146 15.68 28.23 4.10
C GLY A 146 16.85 27.81 4.99
N TRP A 147 17.12 28.53 6.08
CA TRP A 147 18.11 28.12 7.10
C TRP A 147 17.50 27.24 8.18
N GLY A 148 16.26 27.49 8.59
CA GLY A 148 15.59 26.69 9.62
C GLY A 148 15.27 25.26 9.20
N GLN A 149 15.03 25.02 7.90
CA GLN A 149 14.68 23.70 7.34
C GLN A 149 15.89 22.93 6.78
N GLU A 150 17.10 23.45 6.99
CA GLU A 150 18.32 22.79 6.55
C GLU A 150 18.67 21.60 7.48
N MET A 151 19.16 20.51 6.90
CA MET A 151 19.63 19.32 7.60
C MET A 151 21.00 18.90 7.08
N ARG A 152 21.87 18.42 7.98
CA ARG A 152 23.16 17.85 7.57
C ARG A 152 22.98 16.62 6.67
N ASP A 153 21.99 15.81 6.99
CA ASP A 153 21.59 14.62 6.25
C ASP A 153 20.06 14.51 6.30
N GLN A 154 19.38 15.11 5.32
CA GLN A 154 17.92 15.05 5.21
C GLN A 154 17.45 13.63 4.92
N THR A 155 18.21 12.88 4.14
CA THR A 155 17.86 11.53 3.74
C THR A 155 17.83 10.55 4.91
N ALA A 156 18.58 10.80 5.99
CA ALA A 156 18.54 9.98 7.20
C ALA A 156 17.12 9.79 7.76
N LEU A 157 16.19 10.71 7.50
CA LEU A 157 14.79 10.60 7.93
C LEU A 157 14.08 9.37 7.37
N VAL A 158 14.46 8.90 6.17
CA VAL A 158 13.74 7.84 5.44
C VAL A 158 14.66 6.76 4.85
N ARG A 159 15.99 6.88 5.05
CA ARG A 159 16.97 5.98 4.45
C ARG A 159 16.71 4.52 4.76
N GLU A 160 16.41 4.19 6.02
CA GLU A 160 16.14 2.81 6.42
C GLU A 160 14.96 2.21 5.65
N ALA A 161 13.90 3.00 5.43
CA ALA A 161 12.72 2.56 4.68
C ALA A 161 12.94 2.56 3.15
N SER A 162 13.94 3.27 2.64
CA SER A 162 14.15 3.44 1.20
C SER A 162 15.02 2.32 0.62
N LYS A 163 14.69 1.84 -0.58
CA LYS A 163 15.55 0.92 -1.35
C LYS A 163 16.78 1.61 -1.91
N TRP A 164 16.63 2.88 -2.23
CA TRP A 164 17.66 3.74 -2.79
C TRP A 164 17.30 5.18 -2.53
N ASP A 165 18.33 5.99 -2.30
CA ASP A 165 18.20 7.42 -2.14
C ASP A 165 19.21 8.23 -2.96
N TYR A 166 18.82 9.44 -3.33
CA TYR A 166 19.69 10.38 -4.03
C TYR A 166 19.33 11.84 -3.74
N GLU A 167 20.31 12.74 -3.87
CA GLU A 167 20.07 14.19 -3.93
C GLU A 167 20.45 14.66 -5.32
N LEU A 168 19.49 15.26 -6.04
CA LEU A 168 19.68 15.73 -7.40
C LEU A 168 20.69 16.89 -7.42
N ARG A 169 21.80 16.74 -8.16
CA ARG A 169 22.92 17.71 -8.10
C ARG A 169 23.02 18.62 -9.32
N PHE A 170 22.68 18.09 -10.50
CA PHE A 170 22.78 18.78 -11.77
C PHE A 170 21.50 18.62 -12.59
N PRO A 171 21.08 19.65 -13.35
CA PRO A 171 19.81 19.64 -14.05
C PRO A 171 19.73 18.58 -15.17
N GLU A 172 20.88 18.20 -15.77
CA GLU A 172 20.98 17.16 -16.80
C GLU A 172 20.69 15.74 -16.26
N GLN A 173 20.74 15.55 -14.93
CA GLN A 173 20.52 14.24 -14.30
C GLN A 173 19.04 13.92 -14.10
N ALA A 174 18.12 14.86 -14.31
CA ALA A 174 16.70 14.70 -13.94
C ALA A 174 16.07 13.47 -14.59
N VAL A 175 16.31 13.26 -15.89
CA VAL A 175 15.77 12.14 -16.66
C VAL A 175 16.37 10.81 -16.18
N GLU A 176 17.70 10.72 -16.11
CA GLU A 176 18.41 9.51 -15.69
C GLU A 176 18.04 9.09 -14.25
N THR A 177 17.87 10.08 -13.37
CA THR A 177 17.48 9.89 -11.97
C THR A 177 16.06 9.34 -11.87
N ALA A 178 15.11 9.87 -12.64
CA ALA A 178 13.73 9.36 -12.66
C ALA A 178 13.65 7.91 -13.16
N ASP A 179 14.36 7.59 -14.24
CA ASP A 179 14.43 6.23 -14.81
C ASP A 179 14.97 5.23 -13.79
N ARG A 180 16.08 5.60 -13.15
CA ARG A 180 16.71 4.78 -12.12
C ARG A 180 15.82 4.62 -10.89
N ALA A 181 15.20 5.70 -10.42
CA ALA A 181 14.30 5.68 -9.26
C ALA A 181 13.16 4.67 -9.49
N LYS A 182 12.48 4.77 -10.64
CA LYS A 182 11.38 3.85 -10.98
C LYS A 182 11.85 2.40 -11.13
N ALA A 183 12.94 2.18 -11.85
CA ALA A 183 13.47 0.83 -12.03
C ALA A 183 13.81 0.15 -10.69
N ILE A 184 14.40 0.89 -9.75
CA ILE A 184 14.75 0.35 -8.43
C ILE A 184 13.49 0.13 -7.57
N ALA A 185 12.56 1.08 -7.55
CA ALA A 185 11.32 0.96 -6.76
C ALA A 185 10.52 -0.29 -7.14
N GLU A 186 10.43 -0.58 -8.44
CA GLU A 186 9.65 -1.71 -8.99
C GLU A 186 10.42 -3.03 -9.09
N THR A 187 11.73 -3.03 -8.89
CA THR A 187 12.50 -4.28 -8.78
C THR A 187 12.07 -5.01 -7.51
N VAL A 188 11.91 -6.32 -7.52
CA VAL A 188 11.53 -7.05 -6.30
C VAL A 188 12.71 -7.26 -5.33
N PRO A 189 12.50 -7.31 -4.01
CA PRO A 189 11.28 -6.88 -3.32
C PRO A 189 11.02 -5.40 -3.58
N ARG A 190 9.78 -5.07 -3.97
CA ARG A 190 9.37 -3.70 -4.31
C ARG A 190 9.42 -2.82 -3.06
N GLY A 191 9.49 -1.51 -3.24
CA GLY A 191 9.54 -0.60 -2.09
C GLY A 191 9.80 0.84 -2.48
N PRO A 192 9.73 1.78 -1.51
CA PRO A 192 9.90 3.19 -1.79
C PRO A 192 11.35 3.53 -2.12
N VAL A 193 11.52 4.57 -2.94
CA VAL A 193 12.81 5.24 -3.18
C VAL A 193 12.67 6.71 -2.88
N TYR A 194 13.78 7.36 -2.52
CA TYR A 194 13.76 8.77 -2.14
C TYR A 194 14.69 9.62 -3.02
N VAL A 195 14.19 10.76 -3.51
CA VAL A 195 15.02 11.76 -4.20
C VAL A 195 14.80 13.15 -3.61
N SER A 196 15.88 13.71 -3.06
CA SER A 196 15.97 15.09 -2.56
C SER A 196 16.15 16.06 -3.73
N LEU A 197 15.39 17.16 -3.76
CA LEU A 197 15.33 18.09 -4.90
C LEU A 197 15.78 19.52 -4.53
N PRO A 198 17.07 19.88 -4.68
CA PRO A 198 17.57 21.23 -4.44
C PRO A 198 16.94 22.28 -5.35
N ARG A 199 16.46 23.36 -4.73
CA ARG A 199 15.74 24.42 -5.44
C ARG A 199 16.56 25.03 -6.59
N GLU A 200 17.86 25.30 -6.39
CA GLU A 200 18.68 25.88 -7.47
C GLU A 200 18.77 24.94 -8.67
N VAL A 201 18.91 23.63 -8.43
CA VAL A 201 19.02 22.64 -9.49
C VAL A 201 17.72 22.56 -10.29
N LEU A 202 16.57 22.53 -9.59
CA LEU A 202 15.25 22.53 -10.25
C LEU A 202 14.98 23.79 -11.09
N CYS A 203 15.51 24.94 -10.66
CA CYS A 203 15.41 26.22 -11.36
C CYS A 203 16.27 26.28 -12.64
N GLU A 204 17.33 25.48 -12.76
CA GLU A 204 18.23 25.54 -13.91
C GLU A 204 17.61 24.89 -15.16
N PRO A 205 17.85 25.45 -16.36
CA PRO A 205 17.32 24.89 -17.59
C PRO A 205 18.10 23.64 -18.03
N THR A 206 17.40 22.61 -18.49
CA THR A 206 17.97 21.37 -19.05
C THR A 206 17.41 21.09 -20.45
N GLY A 207 18.07 20.19 -21.18
CA GLY A 207 17.63 19.76 -22.52
C GLY A 207 16.39 18.86 -22.45
N THR A 208 15.53 18.93 -23.46
CA THR A 208 14.30 18.11 -23.54
C THR A 208 14.44 16.88 -24.44
N GLU A 209 15.62 16.65 -25.04
CA GLU A 209 15.85 15.61 -26.04
C GLU A 209 15.67 14.18 -25.52
N GLN A 210 15.69 13.96 -24.20
CA GLN A 210 15.56 12.64 -23.60
C GLN A 210 14.15 12.32 -23.06
N LEU A 211 13.23 13.28 -23.06
CA LEU A 211 11.93 13.13 -22.37
C LEU A 211 11.08 11.98 -22.93
N ASP A 212 11.07 11.83 -24.26
CA ASP A 212 10.26 10.83 -24.97
C ASP A 212 11.02 9.53 -25.29
N LEU A 213 12.29 9.42 -24.88
CA LEU A 213 13.09 8.22 -25.15
C LEU A 213 12.64 7.04 -24.27
N PRO A 214 12.82 5.79 -24.72
CA PRO A 214 12.57 4.63 -23.86
C PRO A 214 13.33 4.71 -22.53
N PRO A 215 12.81 4.12 -21.43
CA PRO A 215 13.50 4.09 -20.15
C PRO A 215 14.89 3.48 -20.26
N LEU A 216 15.90 4.15 -19.68
CA LEU A 216 17.29 3.71 -19.63
C LEU A 216 17.47 2.45 -18.77
N MET A 217 16.62 2.28 -17.76
CA MET A 217 16.66 1.16 -16.81
C MET A 217 15.29 0.50 -16.72
N ARG A 218 15.29 -0.83 -16.58
CA ARG A 218 14.08 -1.63 -16.37
C ARG A 218 14.15 -2.37 -15.03
N PRO A 219 13.03 -2.56 -14.34
CA PRO A 219 12.99 -3.35 -13.11
C PRO A 219 13.46 -4.79 -13.34
N ALA A 220 14.30 -5.32 -12.44
CA ALA A 220 14.69 -6.72 -12.47
C ALA A 220 13.56 -7.61 -11.91
N ARG A 221 13.41 -8.80 -12.48
CA ARG A 221 12.46 -9.84 -12.02
C ARG A 221 13.24 -11.12 -11.69
N PRO A 222 12.94 -11.82 -10.58
CA PRO A 222 13.60 -13.08 -10.26
C PRO A 222 13.23 -14.13 -11.32
N GLY A 223 14.20 -14.96 -11.68
CA GLY A 223 13.92 -16.15 -12.46
C GLY A 223 13.26 -17.24 -11.61
N LEU A 224 12.52 -18.14 -12.25
CA LEU A 224 11.94 -19.32 -11.60
C LEU A 224 12.91 -20.50 -11.74
N SER A 225 13.41 -21.03 -10.63
CA SER A 225 14.29 -22.20 -10.62
C SER A 225 13.48 -23.48 -10.85
N GLU A 226 13.57 -24.05 -12.04
CA GLU A 226 12.83 -25.27 -12.41
C GLU A 226 13.04 -26.42 -11.42
N ALA A 227 14.28 -26.60 -10.93
CA ALA A 227 14.64 -27.65 -9.99
C ALA A 227 14.05 -27.42 -8.59
N ASP A 228 14.05 -26.18 -8.11
CA ASP A 228 13.48 -25.86 -6.78
C ASP A 228 11.96 -25.98 -6.80
N PHE A 229 11.30 -25.52 -7.87
CA PHE A 229 9.85 -25.69 -8.03
C PHE A 229 9.44 -27.15 -8.21
N GLU A 230 10.26 -27.98 -8.87
CA GLU A 230 10.06 -29.43 -8.93
C GLU A 230 10.24 -30.10 -7.56
N THR A 231 11.24 -29.67 -6.78
CA THR A 231 11.44 -30.14 -5.40
C THR A 231 10.24 -29.79 -4.51
N ALA A 232 9.77 -28.54 -4.58
CA ALA A 232 8.59 -28.08 -3.84
C ALA A 232 7.32 -28.87 -4.21
N ALA A 233 7.09 -29.09 -5.51
CA ALA A 233 5.96 -29.87 -5.99
C ALA A 233 6.03 -31.33 -5.51
N THR A 234 7.22 -31.93 -5.52
CA THR A 234 7.44 -33.30 -5.01
C THR A 234 7.09 -33.38 -3.52
N TRP A 235 7.62 -32.46 -2.70
CA TRP A 235 7.32 -32.43 -1.26
C TRP A 235 5.82 -32.29 -1.00
N LEU A 236 5.13 -31.37 -1.69
CA LEU A 236 3.70 -31.17 -1.53
C LEU A 236 2.87 -32.36 -2.01
N ALA A 237 3.25 -32.97 -3.14
CA ALA A 237 2.55 -34.12 -3.69
C ALA A 237 2.71 -35.36 -2.80
N GLU A 238 3.87 -35.52 -2.15
CA GLU A 238 4.20 -36.65 -1.27
C GLU A 238 3.74 -36.46 0.19
N ALA A 239 3.38 -35.24 0.60
CA ALA A 239 2.96 -34.88 1.96
C ALA A 239 1.72 -35.65 2.44
N GLU A 240 1.76 -36.09 3.70
CA GLU A 240 0.64 -36.69 4.43
C GLU A 240 -0.28 -35.63 5.05
N ASN A 241 0.27 -34.54 5.59
CA ASN A 241 -0.47 -33.47 6.26
C ASN A 241 0.11 -32.09 5.86
N PRO A 242 0.01 -31.69 4.58
CA PRO A 242 0.49 -30.38 4.17
C PRO A 242 -0.39 -29.25 4.74
N VAL A 243 0.19 -28.05 4.92
CA VAL A 243 -0.53 -26.81 5.25
C VAL A 243 0.08 -25.61 4.52
N ILE A 244 -0.76 -24.65 4.17
CA ILE A 244 -0.35 -23.36 3.58
C ILE A 244 -0.57 -22.24 4.59
N PHE A 245 0.39 -21.34 4.74
CA PHE A 245 0.25 -20.06 5.42
C PHE A 245 0.39 -18.93 4.40
N ALA A 246 -0.52 -17.97 4.39
CA ALA A 246 -0.46 -16.83 3.47
C ALA A 246 -0.82 -15.52 4.19
N GLN A 247 0.02 -14.49 4.05
CA GLN A 247 -0.20 -13.18 4.66
C GLN A 247 -0.42 -12.07 3.63
N HIS A 248 0.48 -11.91 2.65
CA HIS A 248 0.34 -10.90 1.58
C HIS A 248 -0.52 -11.39 0.39
N GLY A 249 -1.56 -12.18 0.66
CA GLY A 249 -2.48 -12.67 -0.38
C GLY A 249 -1.85 -13.70 -1.32
N ALA A 250 -2.40 -13.81 -2.52
CA ALA A 250 -1.95 -14.74 -3.57
C ALA A 250 -1.46 -14.03 -4.84
N GLY A 251 -1.09 -12.74 -4.73
CA GLY A 251 -0.80 -11.89 -5.88
C GLY A 251 -2.08 -11.38 -6.54
N GLY A 252 -2.29 -11.68 -7.82
CA GLY A 252 -3.46 -11.23 -8.58
C GLY A 252 -4.61 -12.26 -8.64
N PRO A 253 -5.63 -12.00 -9.48
CA PRO A 253 -6.76 -12.92 -9.67
C PRO A 253 -6.36 -14.33 -10.13
N ASP A 254 -5.32 -14.46 -10.96
CA ASP A 254 -4.86 -15.76 -11.45
C ASP A 254 -4.17 -16.54 -10.34
N GLY A 255 -3.39 -15.86 -9.51
CA GLY A 255 -2.76 -16.46 -8.33
C GLY A 255 -3.78 -16.89 -7.27
N PHE A 256 -4.81 -16.09 -7.03
CA PHE A 256 -5.94 -16.42 -6.15
C PHE A 256 -6.70 -17.66 -6.62
N ALA A 257 -7.05 -17.72 -7.91
CA ALA A 257 -7.68 -18.90 -8.51
C ALA A 257 -6.77 -20.13 -8.44
N ALA A 258 -5.48 -19.96 -8.79
CA ALA A 258 -4.50 -21.05 -8.75
C ALA A 258 -4.31 -21.62 -7.34
N LEU A 259 -4.25 -20.77 -6.31
CA LEU A 259 -4.16 -21.20 -4.92
C LEU A 259 -5.41 -21.98 -4.49
N GLY A 260 -6.60 -21.48 -4.80
CA GLY A 260 -7.86 -22.18 -4.52
C GLY A 260 -7.90 -23.58 -5.16
N GLU A 261 -7.65 -23.66 -6.46
CA GLU A 261 -7.64 -24.93 -7.22
C GLU A 261 -6.59 -25.91 -6.69
N LEU A 262 -5.38 -25.43 -6.39
CA LEU A 262 -4.30 -26.26 -5.83
C LEU A 262 -4.70 -26.78 -4.45
N ALA A 263 -5.16 -25.90 -3.56
CA ALA A 263 -5.56 -26.24 -2.21
C ALA A 263 -6.67 -27.30 -2.22
N GLU A 264 -7.71 -27.12 -3.04
CA GLU A 264 -8.82 -28.07 -3.13
C GLU A 264 -8.40 -29.41 -3.74
N LYS A 265 -7.66 -29.38 -4.86
CA LYS A 265 -7.22 -30.60 -5.56
C LYS A 265 -6.38 -31.49 -4.66
N TRP A 266 -5.48 -30.90 -3.87
CA TRP A 266 -4.54 -31.61 -3.00
C TRP A 266 -5.02 -31.76 -1.55
N GLY A 267 -6.18 -31.17 -1.21
CA GLY A 267 -6.75 -31.20 0.13
C GLY A 267 -5.83 -30.53 1.16
N ILE A 268 -5.31 -29.34 0.83
CA ILE A 268 -4.36 -28.59 1.67
C ILE A 268 -5.06 -27.40 2.32
N PRO A 269 -5.18 -27.35 3.67
CA PRO A 269 -5.74 -26.20 4.36
C PRO A 269 -4.86 -24.96 4.18
N VAL A 270 -5.50 -23.81 3.96
CA VAL A 270 -4.88 -22.48 3.81
C VAL A 270 -5.21 -21.61 5.01
N CYS A 271 -4.20 -21.26 5.79
CA CYS A 271 -4.29 -20.43 6.98
C CYS A 271 -3.90 -18.98 6.67
N GLN A 272 -4.81 -18.05 6.93
CA GLN A 272 -4.62 -16.61 6.73
C GLN A 272 -4.29 -15.90 8.06
N TYR A 273 -3.34 -16.45 8.83
CA TYR A 273 -2.95 -15.93 10.14
C TYR A 273 -2.27 -14.56 10.01
N TRP A 274 -2.87 -13.51 10.57
CA TRP A 274 -2.43 -12.11 10.40
C TRP A 274 -2.30 -11.70 8.92
N ALA A 275 -3.22 -12.17 8.08
CA ALA A 275 -3.21 -11.81 6.68
C ALA A 275 -3.54 -10.33 6.47
N VAL A 276 -2.78 -9.72 5.57
CA VAL A 276 -2.99 -8.34 5.13
C VAL A 276 -3.69 -8.25 3.78
N GLN A 277 -3.77 -9.36 3.04
CA GLN A 277 -4.58 -9.47 1.83
C GLN A 277 -5.26 -10.84 1.76
N CYS A 278 -6.39 -10.90 1.06
CA CYS A 278 -7.13 -12.15 0.88
C CYS A 278 -6.38 -13.07 -0.10
N ALA A 279 -5.91 -14.22 0.40
CA ALA A 279 -5.23 -15.24 -0.39
C ALA A 279 -6.20 -16.27 -0.99
N ILE A 280 -7.30 -16.56 -0.29
CA ILE A 280 -8.29 -17.55 -0.71
C ILE A 280 -9.70 -17.11 -0.28
N ASP A 281 -10.70 -17.53 -1.04
CA ASP A 281 -12.10 -17.27 -0.71
C ASP A 281 -12.40 -17.77 0.72
N SER A 282 -12.97 -16.91 1.54
CA SER A 282 -13.35 -17.23 2.92
C SER A 282 -14.33 -18.41 3.03
N ASP A 283 -15.17 -18.63 2.00
CA ASP A 283 -16.14 -19.72 1.90
C ASP A 283 -15.54 -20.97 1.25
N HIS A 284 -14.26 -20.93 0.85
CA HIS A 284 -13.57 -22.05 0.25
C HIS A 284 -13.46 -23.23 1.24
N PRO A 285 -13.68 -24.49 0.80
CA PRO A 285 -13.59 -25.66 1.68
C PRO A 285 -12.27 -25.78 2.44
N MET A 286 -11.18 -25.32 1.83
CA MET A 286 -9.83 -25.34 2.41
C MET A 286 -9.43 -24.06 3.15
N ALA A 287 -10.28 -23.04 3.25
CA ALA A 287 -9.99 -21.85 4.06
C ALA A 287 -10.01 -22.23 5.54
N ALA A 288 -8.83 -22.43 6.12
CA ALA A 288 -8.68 -22.90 7.49
C ALA A 288 -9.02 -21.78 8.47
N ALA A 289 -9.89 -22.08 9.44
CA ALA A 289 -10.14 -21.17 10.56
C ALA A 289 -8.85 -21.04 11.42
N ALA A 290 -8.46 -19.81 11.75
CA ALA A 290 -7.17 -19.53 12.37
C ALA A 290 -7.15 -19.91 13.87
N PRO A 291 -6.48 -21.02 14.21
CA PRO A 291 -5.27 -20.94 15.02
C PRO A 291 -4.10 -21.75 14.41
N PRO A 292 -2.85 -21.26 14.41
CA PRO A 292 -1.72 -21.99 13.82
C PRO A 292 -1.39 -23.35 14.48
N ALA A 293 -1.58 -23.48 15.79
CA ALA A 293 -1.06 -24.62 16.55
C ALA A 293 -1.59 -26.00 16.05
N PRO A 294 -2.91 -26.23 15.90
CA PRO A 294 -3.42 -27.54 15.48
C PRO A 294 -2.99 -27.94 14.06
N LEU A 295 -2.69 -26.95 13.22
CA LEU A 295 -2.18 -27.16 11.87
C LEU A 295 -0.70 -27.56 11.90
N LEU A 296 0.12 -26.81 12.65
CA LEU A 296 1.57 -27.01 12.73
C LEU A 296 1.96 -28.31 13.45
N GLU A 297 1.21 -28.73 14.45
CA GLU A 297 1.48 -29.97 15.23
C GLU A 297 1.51 -31.23 14.36
N LYS A 298 0.71 -31.26 13.28
CA LYS A 298 0.59 -32.41 12.37
C LYS A 298 1.35 -32.22 11.07
N ALA A 299 1.72 -30.98 10.73
CA ALA A 299 2.24 -30.63 9.43
C ALA A 299 3.56 -31.33 9.12
N ASP A 300 3.65 -32.01 7.98
CA ASP A 300 4.89 -32.60 7.48
C ASP A 300 5.54 -31.77 6.37
N VAL A 301 4.73 -31.03 5.62
CA VAL A 301 5.18 -30.01 4.66
C VAL A 301 4.39 -28.72 4.89
N ILE A 302 5.09 -27.60 4.99
CA ILE A 302 4.50 -26.27 5.20
C ILE A 302 4.91 -25.39 4.02
N LEU A 303 3.94 -24.84 3.31
CA LEU A 303 4.18 -23.80 2.30
C LEU A 303 3.82 -22.43 2.89
N VAL A 304 4.82 -21.58 3.06
CA VAL A 304 4.70 -20.20 3.53
C VAL A 304 4.71 -19.28 2.30
N ILE A 305 3.58 -18.64 2.01
CA ILE A 305 3.41 -17.69 0.91
C ILE A 305 3.50 -16.28 1.48
N ASP A 306 4.63 -15.64 1.22
CA ASP A 306 4.90 -14.23 1.51
C ASP A 306 4.43 -13.81 2.91
N CYS A 307 4.97 -14.47 3.94
CA CYS A 307 4.65 -14.22 5.35
C CYS A 307 5.86 -13.66 6.12
N LEU A 308 5.72 -12.46 6.67
CA LEU A 308 6.72 -11.86 7.54
C LEU A 308 6.94 -12.72 8.79
N ALA A 309 5.84 -13.13 9.43
CA ALA A 309 5.85 -14.01 10.59
C ALA A 309 4.68 -15.01 10.49
N PRO A 310 4.89 -16.20 9.91
CA PRO A 310 3.79 -17.14 9.62
C PRO A 310 3.12 -17.73 10.88
N TRP A 311 3.78 -17.67 12.04
CA TRP A 311 3.24 -18.06 13.35
C TRP A 311 4.00 -17.38 14.49
N ALA A 312 3.47 -17.44 15.72
CA ALA A 312 4.16 -16.99 16.92
C ALA A 312 5.23 -18.03 17.36
N PRO A 313 6.54 -17.72 17.32
CA PRO A 313 7.59 -18.72 17.51
C PRO A 313 7.73 -19.23 18.96
N ASP A 314 7.27 -18.47 19.95
CA ASP A 314 7.29 -18.90 21.36
C ASP A 314 6.18 -19.91 21.68
N ALA A 315 5.07 -19.86 20.94
CA ALA A 315 3.90 -20.72 21.15
C ALA A 315 3.81 -21.86 20.14
N HIS A 316 4.38 -21.69 18.96
CA HIS A 316 4.14 -22.54 17.80
C HIS A 316 5.42 -22.80 17.02
N GLY A 317 5.52 -24.00 16.45
CA GLY A 317 6.60 -24.33 15.53
C GLY A 317 6.27 -25.58 14.71
N PRO A 318 6.95 -25.77 13.57
CA PRO A 318 6.87 -27.01 12.82
C PRO A 318 7.24 -28.20 13.71
N ARG A 319 6.55 -29.34 13.55
CA ARG A 319 6.97 -30.58 14.22
C ARG A 319 8.38 -30.99 13.75
N PRO A 320 9.15 -31.73 14.58
CA PRO A 320 10.46 -32.23 14.17
C PRO A 320 10.40 -33.00 12.84
N GLY A 321 11.28 -32.65 11.90
CA GLY A 321 11.37 -33.29 10.59
C GLY A 321 10.41 -32.74 9.52
N ALA A 322 9.51 -31.81 9.86
CA ALA A 322 8.71 -31.12 8.85
C ALA A 322 9.60 -30.32 7.88
N LYS A 323 9.16 -30.24 6.61
CA LYS A 323 9.79 -29.40 5.58
C LYS A 323 9.06 -28.08 5.45
N VAL A 324 9.79 -26.97 5.40
CA VAL A 324 9.22 -25.63 5.26
C VAL A 324 9.71 -24.97 3.96
N ILE A 325 8.76 -24.64 3.09
CA ILE A 325 8.99 -23.94 1.82
C ILE A 325 8.56 -22.48 2.01
N HIS A 326 9.41 -21.51 1.68
CA HIS A 326 9.01 -20.09 1.64
C HIS A 326 8.96 -19.62 0.19
N LEU A 327 7.81 -19.09 -0.26
CA LEU A 327 7.58 -18.53 -1.58
C LEU A 327 7.26 -17.04 -1.45
N GLY A 328 7.98 -16.17 -2.16
CA GLY A 328 7.70 -14.74 -2.15
C GLY A 328 8.79 -13.90 -2.82
N GLN A 329 8.58 -12.58 -2.85
CA GLN A 329 9.54 -11.63 -3.45
C GLN A 329 10.89 -11.62 -2.70
N ASP A 330 10.83 -11.76 -1.38
CA ASP A 330 11.97 -11.92 -0.49
C ASP A 330 11.64 -13.01 0.55
N PRO A 331 11.79 -14.30 0.20
CA PRO A 331 11.38 -15.42 1.07
C PRO A 331 12.07 -15.42 2.44
N LEU A 332 13.22 -14.75 2.56
CA LEU A 332 13.99 -14.65 3.80
C LEU A 332 13.73 -13.34 4.56
N PHE A 333 13.05 -12.36 3.95
CA PHE A 333 12.85 -11.01 4.48
C PHE A 333 14.17 -10.38 4.93
N SER A 334 15.10 -10.26 3.98
CA SER A 334 16.49 -9.80 4.14
C SER A 334 16.67 -8.45 4.87
N ARG A 335 15.62 -7.62 4.94
CA ARG A 335 15.61 -6.32 5.65
C ARG A 335 15.35 -6.45 7.15
N VAL A 336 14.89 -7.61 7.64
CA VAL A 336 14.48 -7.81 9.03
C VAL A 336 15.65 -8.41 9.82
N PRO A 337 16.22 -7.69 10.82
CA PRO A 337 17.41 -8.16 11.53
C PRO A 337 17.20 -9.48 12.29
N VAL A 338 15.98 -9.73 12.79
CA VAL A 338 15.65 -10.93 13.56
C VAL A 338 14.44 -11.62 12.95
N ARG A 339 14.69 -12.66 12.15
CA ARG A 339 13.66 -13.53 11.59
C ARG A 339 14.23 -14.94 11.36
N ASN A 340 14.07 -15.81 12.34
CA ASN A 340 14.70 -17.14 12.36
C ASN A 340 13.71 -18.29 12.08
N PHE A 341 12.68 -18.07 11.26
CA PHE A 341 11.75 -19.13 10.88
C PHE A 341 12.46 -20.17 10.01
N GLN A 342 12.18 -21.46 10.26
CA GLN A 342 12.72 -22.56 9.46
C GLN A 342 12.37 -22.37 7.97
N CYS A 343 13.35 -22.58 7.10
CA CYS A 343 13.20 -22.52 5.65
C CYS A 343 14.12 -23.57 5.02
N ASP A 344 13.57 -24.74 4.67
CA ASP A 344 14.29 -25.81 3.98
C ASP A 344 14.44 -25.55 2.47
N LEU A 345 13.51 -24.78 1.89
CA LEU A 345 13.51 -24.40 0.48
C LEU A 345 12.96 -22.97 0.29
N ALA A 346 13.73 -22.11 -0.35
CA ALA A 346 13.34 -20.74 -0.65
C ALA A 346 13.04 -20.59 -2.16
N LEU A 347 11.83 -20.17 -2.50
CA LEU A 347 11.37 -19.89 -3.85
C LEU A 347 11.25 -18.37 -4.03
N ALA A 348 12.32 -17.73 -4.50
CA ALA A 348 12.32 -16.29 -4.78
C ALA A 348 11.58 -16.01 -6.10
N ALA A 349 10.37 -15.48 -6.01
CA ALA A 349 9.51 -15.18 -7.16
C ALA A 349 8.43 -14.14 -6.78
N ASP A 350 7.91 -13.43 -7.77
CA ASP A 350 6.59 -12.80 -7.58
C ASP A 350 5.55 -13.89 -7.24
N VAL A 351 4.65 -13.61 -6.29
CA VAL A 351 3.74 -14.62 -5.69
C VAL A 351 2.87 -15.30 -6.75
N GLU A 352 2.18 -14.55 -7.61
CA GLU A 352 1.30 -15.11 -8.63
C GLU A 352 2.06 -15.97 -9.67
N PRO A 353 3.13 -15.48 -10.33
CA PRO A 353 3.96 -16.31 -11.20
C PRO A 353 4.52 -17.56 -10.51
N GLY A 354 4.92 -17.45 -9.24
CA GLY A 354 5.39 -18.58 -8.44
C GLY A 354 4.30 -19.62 -8.20
N LEU A 355 3.10 -19.20 -7.80
CA LEU A 355 1.95 -20.10 -7.60
C LEU A 355 1.54 -20.81 -8.89
N LEU A 356 1.53 -20.09 -10.02
CA LEU A 356 1.22 -20.68 -11.33
C LEU A 356 2.28 -21.73 -11.73
N ALA A 357 3.56 -21.44 -11.49
CA ALA A 357 4.64 -22.39 -11.75
C ALA A 357 4.56 -23.63 -10.85
N LEU A 358 4.28 -23.44 -9.57
CA LEU A 358 4.11 -24.54 -8.61
C LEU A 358 2.90 -25.42 -8.97
N LYS A 359 1.76 -24.80 -9.31
CA LYS A 359 0.56 -25.49 -9.79
C LYS A 359 0.88 -26.35 -11.02
N LYS A 360 1.58 -25.78 -12.01
CA LYS A 360 2.01 -26.50 -13.22
C LYS A 360 2.90 -27.70 -12.90
N LYS A 361 3.85 -27.57 -11.97
CA LYS A 361 4.70 -28.70 -11.55
C LYS A 361 3.91 -29.81 -10.88
N LEU A 362 2.90 -29.46 -10.07
CA LEU A 362 2.00 -30.43 -9.45
C LEU A 362 1.11 -31.17 -10.46
N GLU A 363 0.92 -30.68 -11.69
CA GLU A 363 0.18 -31.41 -12.73
C GLU A 363 0.87 -32.69 -13.20
N ALA A 364 2.19 -32.83 -12.96
CA ALA A 364 2.93 -34.06 -13.23
C ALA A 364 2.60 -35.21 -12.25
N PHE A 365 1.92 -34.90 -11.14
CA PHE A 365 1.56 -35.85 -10.10
C PHE A 365 0.05 -36.13 -10.10
N THR A 366 -0.32 -37.35 -9.70
CA THR A 366 -1.73 -37.75 -9.57
C THR A 366 -2.05 -37.98 -8.09
N PRO A 367 -3.14 -37.38 -7.56
CA PRO A 367 -3.60 -37.67 -6.20
C PRO A 367 -3.80 -39.17 -5.97
N SER A 368 -3.34 -39.65 -4.81
CA SER A 368 -3.32 -41.07 -4.42
C SER A 368 -4.58 -41.52 -3.64
N GLY A 369 -5.47 -40.57 -3.32
CA GLY A 369 -6.74 -40.80 -2.62
C GLY A 369 -6.75 -40.26 -1.19
N ARG A 370 -5.59 -40.11 -0.56
CA ARG A 370 -5.46 -39.42 0.75
C ARG A 370 -5.87 -37.96 0.68
N GLU A 371 -5.65 -37.31 -0.47
CA GLU A 371 -6.02 -35.92 -0.75
C GLU A 371 -7.54 -35.74 -0.66
N GLU A 372 -8.32 -36.71 -1.13
CA GLU A 372 -9.78 -36.69 -1.03
C GLU A 372 -10.24 -36.81 0.42
N THR A 373 -9.63 -37.71 1.20
CA THR A 373 -9.91 -37.85 2.63
C THR A 373 -9.60 -36.56 3.38
N ARG A 374 -8.45 -35.92 3.11
CA ARG A 374 -8.11 -34.61 3.69
C ARG A 374 -9.12 -33.53 3.29
N ARG A 375 -9.48 -33.46 2.01
CA ARG A 375 -10.44 -32.47 1.51
C ARG A 375 -11.78 -32.59 2.23
N LYS A 376 -12.32 -33.80 2.40
CA LYS A 376 -13.57 -34.03 3.14
C LYS A 376 -13.47 -33.57 4.60
N PHE A 377 -12.41 -33.98 5.29
CA PHE A 377 -12.16 -33.61 6.68
C PHE A 377 -12.10 -32.08 6.88
N TRP A 378 -11.32 -31.39 6.04
CA TRP A 378 -11.16 -29.94 6.16
C TRP A 378 -12.40 -29.17 5.73
N ALA A 379 -13.11 -29.62 4.69
CA ALA A 379 -14.38 -29.02 4.27
C ALA A 379 -15.41 -29.01 5.40
N GLU A 380 -15.59 -30.15 6.10
CA GLU A 380 -16.50 -30.25 7.25
C GLU A 380 -16.04 -29.38 8.43
N THR A 381 -14.75 -29.42 8.74
CA THR A 381 -14.15 -28.65 9.85
C THR A 381 -14.31 -27.15 9.62
N ASN A 382 -13.95 -26.66 8.44
CA ASN A 382 -13.96 -25.25 8.11
C ASN A 382 -15.38 -24.71 7.98
N ALA A 383 -16.31 -25.46 7.38
CA ALA A 383 -17.73 -25.10 7.37
C ALA A 383 -18.32 -25.01 8.78
N GLY A 384 -17.93 -25.92 9.68
CA GLY A 384 -18.31 -25.87 11.10
C GLY A 384 -17.78 -24.62 11.81
N SER A 385 -16.51 -24.28 11.60
CA SER A 385 -15.89 -23.08 12.18
C SER A 385 -16.53 -21.79 11.65
N ARG A 386 -16.80 -21.71 10.35
CA ARG A 386 -17.46 -20.55 9.73
C ARG A 386 -18.88 -20.34 10.30
N LYS A 387 -19.66 -21.41 10.44
CA LYS A 387 -20.98 -21.35 11.09
C LYS A 387 -20.90 -20.81 12.53
N LYS A 388 -19.88 -21.20 13.29
CA LYS A 388 -19.65 -20.68 14.66
C LYS A 388 -19.26 -19.21 14.64
N ALA A 389 -18.39 -18.78 13.73
CA ALA A 389 -17.99 -17.38 13.59
C ALA A 389 -19.20 -16.49 13.28
N ILE A 390 -20.04 -16.89 12.31
CA ILE A 390 -21.28 -16.17 11.97
C ILE A 390 -22.26 -16.14 13.15
N ALA A 391 -22.46 -17.27 13.85
CA ALA A 391 -23.34 -17.32 15.01
C ALA A 391 -22.84 -16.42 16.15
N SER A 392 -21.52 -16.38 16.39
CA SER A 392 -20.89 -15.49 17.37
C SER A 392 -21.06 -14.01 16.99
N ALA A 393 -20.89 -13.67 15.70
CA ALA A 393 -21.12 -12.33 15.19
C ALA A 393 -22.57 -11.88 15.41
N LYS A 394 -23.56 -12.74 15.11
CA LYS A 394 -24.99 -12.46 15.35
C LYS A 394 -25.33 -12.24 16.83
N ALA A 395 -24.70 -13.00 17.74
CA ALA A 395 -24.85 -12.77 19.18
C ALA A 395 -24.26 -11.42 19.64
N GLY A 396 -23.49 -10.75 18.77
CA GLY A 396 -22.96 -9.42 18.97
C GLY A 396 -23.93 -8.27 18.67
N GLU A 397 -25.15 -8.56 18.18
CA GLU A 397 -26.25 -7.60 18.06
C GLU A 397 -26.78 -7.26 19.46
N ARG A 398 -26.11 -6.32 20.12
CA ARG A 398 -26.41 -5.83 21.47
C ARG A 398 -25.85 -4.42 21.64
N ASP A 399 -26.04 -3.83 22.80
CA ASP A 399 -25.56 -2.48 23.10
C ASP A 399 -24.59 -2.49 24.30
N PRO A 400 -23.34 -2.01 24.13
CA PRO A 400 -22.63 -1.75 22.86
C PRO A 400 -22.41 -3.02 22.03
N MET A 401 -22.42 -2.88 20.70
CA MET A 401 -22.29 -4.02 19.78
C MET A 401 -20.85 -4.55 19.71
N THR A 402 -20.64 -5.75 19.18
CA THR A 402 -19.28 -6.30 19.00
C THR A 402 -18.71 -5.94 17.62
N LYS A 403 -17.38 -5.91 17.49
CA LYS A 403 -16.72 -5.72 16.18
C LYS A 403 -17.14 -6.78 15.15
N SER A 404 -17.33 -8.03 15.58
CA SER A 404 -17.78 -9.12 14.70
C SER A 404 -19.20 -8.91 14.16
N TRP A 405 -20.10 -8.29 14.94
CA TRP A 405 -21.42 -7.90 14.44
C TRP A 405 -21.30 -6.86 13.32
N VAL A 406 -20.43 -5.87 13.50
CA VAL A 406 -20.14 -4.85 12.47
C VAL A 406 -19.62 -5.50 11.19
N SER A 407 -18.65 -6.42 11.30
CA SER A 407 -18.15 -7.18 10.15
C SER A 407 -19.23 -7.95 9.41
N LEU A 408 -20.13 -8.62 10.13
CA LEU A 408 -21.21 -9.39 9.51
C LEU A 408 -22.18 -8.47 8.77
N CYS A 409 -22.65 -7.39 9.41
CA CYS A 409 -23.56 -6.42 8.78
C CYS A 409 -22.94 -5.80 7.52
N LEU A 410 -21.66 -5.42 7.60
CA LEU A 410 -20.94 -4.88 6.44
C LEU A 410 -20.82 -5.92 5.33
N SER A 411 -20.48 -7.17 5.67
CA SER A 411 -20.39 -8.25 4.69
C SER A 411 -21.71 -8.52 3.98
N GLU A 412 -22.83 -8.50 4.71
CA GLU A 412 -24.16 -8.69 4.13
C GLU A 412 -24.55 -7.52 3.22
N ALA A 413 -24.26 -6.27 3.62
CA ALA A 413 -24.56 -5.08 2.81
C ALA A 413 -23.69 -4.96 1.54
N LEU A 414 -22.48 -5.53 1.55
CA LEU A 414 -21.59 -5.57 0.39
C LEU A 414 -21.84 -6.78 -0.52
N ALA A 415 -22.70 -7.71 -0.14
CA ALA A 415 -22.97 -8.92 -0.93
C ALA A 415 -23.42 -8.55 -2.36
N GLY A 416 -22.71 -9.08 -3.35
CA GLY A 416 -22.98 -8.82 -4.77
C GLY A 416 -22.41 -7.51 -5.33
N ARG A 417 -21.74 -6.68 -4.52
CA ARG A 417 -20.98 -5.51 -4.99
C ARG A 417 -19.54 -5.91 -5.33
N ASP A 418 -18.94 -5.29 -6.35
CA ASP A 418 -17.48 -5.25 -6.48
C ASP A 418 -16.97 -4.26 -5.41
N ALA A 419 -16.42 -4.80 -4.33
CA ALA A 419 -16.05 -4.04 -3.14
C ALA A 419 -14.66 -4.40 -2.62
N SER A 420 -13.95 -3.40 -2.10
CA SER A 420 -12.71 -3.59 -1.35
C SER A 420 -12.88 -3.01 0.04
N VAL A 421 -12.53 -3.81 1.06
CA VAL A 421 -12.52 -3.37 2.45
C VAL A 421 -11.08 -3.20 2.90
N LEU A 422 -10.73 -1.99 3.35
CA LEU A 422 -9.49 -1.69 4.05
C LEU A 422 -9.79 -1.66 5.55
N SER A 423 -9.07 -2.42 6.36
CA SER A 423 -9.27 -2.51 7.80
C SER A 423 -8.00 -2.10 8.54
N GLU A 424 -8.12 -1.18 9.50
CA GLU A 424 -7.03 -0.81 10.42
C GLU A 424 -7.51 -0.93 11.87
N LEU A 425 -7.26 -2.08 12.50
CA LEU A 425 -7.83 -2.44 13.82
C LEU A 425 -9.38 -2.32 13.87
N GLY A 426 -10.01 -2.35 12.69
CA GLY A 426 -11.44 -2.16 12.47
C GLY A 426 -12.21 -3.48 12.47
N CYS A 427 -12.90 -3.76 11.37
CA CYS A 427 -13.66 -5.00 11.22
C CYS A 427 -12.70 -6.22 11.22
N PRO A 428 -12.98 -7.28 11.99
CA PRO A 428 -12.31 -8.57 11.84
C PRO A 428 -12.81 -9.35 10.60
N MET A 429 -11.95 -10.18 10.01
CA MET A 429 -12.25 -10.96 8.79
C MET A 429 -13.23 -12.12 9.02
N ASP A 430 -13.22 -12.76 10.19
CA ASP A 430 -13.83 -14.09 10.41
C ASP A 430 -15.32 -14.22 10.06
N ALA A 431 -16.07 -13.12 10.18
CA ALA A 431 -17.50 -13.08 9.92
C ALA A 431 -17.85 -12.63 8.49
N MET A 432 -16.86 -12.28 7.67
CA MET A 432 -17.07 -11.73 6.33
C MET A 432 -16.97 -12.80 5.23
N SER A 433 -17.75 -12.64 4.17
CA SER A 433 -17.58 -13.35 2.90
C SER A 433 -16.66 -12.55 1.98
N LEU A 434 -15.42 -12.99 1.88
CA LEU A 434 -14.37 -12.40 1.04
C LEU A 434 -14.07 -13.35 -0.13
N THR A 435 -14.49 -13.00 -1.34
CA THR A 435 -14.61 -13.96 -2.46
C THR A 435 -13.65 -13.70 -3.63
N HIS A 436 -12.83 -12.65 -3.55
CA HIS A 436 -11.87 -12.30 -4.61
C HIS A 436 -10.59 -11.71 -4.03
N SER A 437 -9.51 -11.71 -4.83
CA SER A 437 -8.16 -11.26 -4.43
C SER A 437 -8.08 -9.81 -3.94
N LYS A 438 -9.06 -8.98 -4.31
CA LYS A 438 -9.13 -7.55 -3.93
C LYS A 438 -10.19 -7.26 -2.86
N ALA A 439 -10.77 -8.28 -2.22
CA ALA A 439 -11.87 -8.10 -1.27
C ALA A 439 -11.40 -7.46 0.05
N TRP A 440 -10.13 -7.68 0.42
CA TRP A 440 -9.61 -7.33 1.75
C TRP A 440 -8.19 -6.78 1.71
N TYR A 441 -7.96 -5.75 2.52
CA TYR A 441 -6.65 -5.20 2.85
C TYR A 441 -6.59 -4.86 4.35
N GLN A 442 -5.58 -5.32 5.07
CA GLN A 442 -5.31 -4.95 6.48
C GLN A 442 -4.20 -3.90 6.53
N GLU A 443 -4.05 -3.22 7.68
CA GLU A 443 -2.92 -2.35 7.90
C GLU A 443 -1.56 -3.06 7.73
N PRO A 444 -0.54 -2.33 7.25
CA PRO A 444 0.83 -2.83 7.18
C PRO A 444 1.34 -3.43 8.48
N HIS A 445 2.11 -4.52 8.43
CA HIS A 445 2.67 -5.17 9.64
C HIS A 445 3.63 -4.27 10.43
N SER A 446 4.15 -3.19 9.82
CA SER A 446 4.92 -2.16 10.51
C SER A 446 4.11 -1.37 11.55
N GLY A 447 2.77 -1.43 11.50
CA GLY A 447 1.90 -0.80 12.48
C GLY A 447 1.89 0.74 12.43
N GLY A 448 2.25 1.33 11.28
CA GLY A 448 2.15 2.77 11.08
C GLY A 448 0.68 3.20 10.94
N LEU A 449 0.03 3.52 12.06
CA LEU A 449 -1.39 3.86 12.15
C LEU A 449 -1.75 5.15 11.37
N GLY A 450 -3.03 5.28 11.03
CA GLY A 450 -3.58 6.36 10.21
C GLY A 450 -3.53 6.06 8.70
N TRP A 451 -3.43 4.79 8.32
CA TRP A 451 -3.28 4.30 6.95
C TRP A 451 -4.63 4.06 6.24
N SER A 452 -5.61 3.41 6.89
CA SER A 452 -6.81 2.91 6.19
C SER A 452 -7.64 4.01 5.52
N PHE A 453 -7.81 5.19 6.15
CA PHE A 453 -8.54 6.31 5.55
C PHE A 453 -7.85 6.86 4.28
N PRO A 454 -6.60 7.36 4.32
CA PRO A 454 -5.95 7.86 3.12
C PRO A 454 -5.69 6.77 2.07
N ALA A 455 -5.44 5.53 2.47
CA ALA A 455 -5.33 4.40 1.54
C ALA A 455 -6.64 4.16 0.78
N ALA A 456 -7.80 4.25 1.44
CA ALA A 456 -9.09 4.15 0.77
C ALA A 456 -9.32 5.29 -0.24
N LEU A 457 -8.90 6.51 0.08
CA LEU A 457 -8.96 7.65 -0.86
C LEU A 457 -8.11 7.40 -2.10
N GLY A 458 -6.86 6.93 -1.92
CA GLY A 458 -5.98 6.56 -3.04
C GLY A 458 -6.50 5.38 -3.86
N MET A 459 -7.06 4.37 -3.20
CA MET A 459 -7.67 3.21 -3.86
C MET A 459 -8.86 3.62 -4.70
N LYS A 460 -9.68 4.58 -4.21
CA LYS A 460 -10.83 5.09 -4.96
C LYS A 460 -10.41 5.83 -6.24
N ILE A 461 -9.30 6.57 -6.22
CA ILE A 461 -8.71 7.16 -7.42
C ILE A 461 -8.30 6.08 -8.42
N GLY A 462 -7.68 4.99 -7.95
CA GLY A 462 -7.23 3.89 -8.80
C GLY A 462 -8.34 2.95 -9.29
N ALA A 463 -9.50 2.93 -8.61
CA ALA A 463 -10.64 2.07 -8.90
C ALA A 463 -11.97 2.84 -8.70
N PRO A 464 -12.28 3.81 -9.60
CA PRO A 464 -13.40 4.74 -9.42
C PRO A 464 -14.78 4.06 -9.36
N GLU A 465 -14.96 2.94 -10.06
CA GLU A 465 -16.23 2.20 -10.09
C GLU A 465 -16.38 1.22 -8.90
N ARG A 466 -15.30 0.90 -8.19
CA ARG A 466 -15.35 -0.05 -7.07
C ARG A 466 -15.95 0.61 -5.82
N THR A 467 -16.74 -0.15 -5.06
CA THR A 467 -17.17 0.26 -3.72
C THR A 467 -15.99 0.15 -2.77
N ILE A 468 -15.52 1.26 -2.20
CA ILE A 468 -14.38 1.27 -1.28
C ILE A 468 -14.89 1.54 0.13
N VAL A 469 -14.55 0.65 1.07
CA VAL A 469 -14.89 0.78 2.48
C VAL A 469 -13.62 0.81 3.31
N ALA A 470 -13.46 1.85 4.14
CA ALA A 470 -12.42 1.94 5.15
C ALA A 470 -13.03 1.67 6.52
N THR A 471 -12.54 0.66 7.22
CA THR A 471 -12.91 0.38 8.61
C THR A 471 -11.71 0.61 9.50
N MET A 472 -11.90 1.24 10.66
CA MET A 472 -10.80 1.51 11.58
C MET A 472 -11.24 1.73 13.02
N GLY A 473 -10.31 1.59 13.98
CA GLY A 473 -10.52 2.04 15.35
C GLY A 473 -10.60 3.58 15.46
N ASP A 474 -11.16 4.07 16.55
CA ASP A 474 -11.19 5.49 16.93
C ASP A 474 -9.78 6.12 17.02
N GLY A 475 -8.81 5.41 17.61
CA GLY A 475 -7.42 5.85 17.64
C GLY A 475 -6.80 5.98 16.25
N SER A 476 -7.02 4.98 15.39
CA SER A 476 -6.58 4.97 13.99
C SER A 476 -7.19 6.11 13.19
N TYR A 477 -8.47 6.43 13.41
CA TYR A 477 -9.11 7.59 12.82
C TYR A 477 -8.43 8.90 13.24
N ILE A 478 -8.04 9.05 14.51
CA ILE A 478 -7.28 10.22 14.98
C ILE A 478 -5.90 10.30 14.29
N PHE A 479 -5.17 9.17 14.21
CA PHE A 479 -3.86 9.11 13.55
C PHE A 479 -3.92 9.43 12.05
N SER A 480 -5.07 9.22 11.41
CA SER A 480 -5.25 9.47 9.97
C SER A 480 -5.28 10.95 9.56
N ASN A 481 -5.15 11.90 10.50
CA ASN A 481 -5.35 13.33 10.25
C ASN A 481 -6.72 13.60 9.61
N PRO A 482 -7.82 13.33 10.32
CA PRO A 482 -9.15 13.21 9.71
C PRO A 482 -9.63 14.48 9.03
N VAL A 483 -9.27 15.68 9.53
CA VAL A 483 -9.61 16.95 8.89
C VAL A 483 -9.01 17.03 7.48
N ALA A 484 -7.75 16.63 7.32
CA ALA A 484 -7.08 16.59 6.02
C ALA A 484 -7.73 15.56 5.09
N CYS A 485 -7.98 14.34 5.57
CA CYS A 485 -8.61 13.28 4.78
C CYS A 485 -10.04 13.61 4.33
N HIS A 486 -10.85 14.22 5.19
CA HIS A 486 -12.20 14.68 4.83
C HIS A 486 -12.17 15.81 3.79
N GLN A 487 -11.23 16.76 3.91
CA GLN A 487 -11.04 17.80 2.90
C GLN A 487 -10.62 17.20 1.55
N ILE A 488 -9.73 16.21 1.54
CA ILE A 488 -9.31 15.50 0.30
C ILE A 488 -10.51 14.81 -0.35
N ALA A 489 -11.26 14.03 0.43
CA ALA A 489 -12.43 13.29 -0.06
C ALA A 489 -13.44 14.22 -0.72
N GLU A 490 -13.66 15.37 -0.11
CA GLU A 490 -14.53 16.40 -0.66
C GLU A 490 -13.96 17.06 -1.91
N ALA A 491 -12.72 17.58 -1.85
CA ALA A 491 -12.12 18.35 -2.93
C ALA A 491 -12.00 17.53 -4.23
N HIS A 492 -11.79 16.22 -4.10
CA HIS A 492 -11.67 15.29 -5.21
C HIS A 492 -12.92 14.43 -5.45
N ARG A 493 -14.01 14.67 -4.72
CA ARG A 493 -15.27 13.90 -4.79
C ARG A 493 -15.01 12.39 -4.79
N LEU A 494 -14.37 11.89 -3.74
CA LEU A 494 -14.04 10.48 -3.58
C LEU A 494 -15.08 9.79 -2.68
N PRO A 495 -16.09 9.09 -3.26
CA PRO A 495 -17.08 8.41 -2.46
C PRO A 495 -16.52 7.11 -1.90
N ILE A 496 -16.24 7.12 -0.61
CA ILE A 496 -15.89 5.95 0.19
C ILE A 496 -16.84 5.85 1.38
N LEU A 497 -17.05 4.63 1.87
CA LEU A 497 -17.71 4.40 3.16
C LEU A 497 -16.64 4.30 4.24
N LEU A 498 -16.71 5.16 5.25
CA LEU A 498 -15.83 5.15 6.40
C LEU A 498 -16.60 4.63 7.63
N VAL A 499 -16.13 3.54 8.24
CA VAL A 499 -16.75 2.93 9.44
C VAL A 499 -15.75 2.93 10.58
N ILE A 500 -16.01 3.75 11.61
CA ILE A 500 -15.19 3.82 12.82
C ILE A 500 -15.78 2.87 13.86
N LEU A 501 -14.98 1.93 14.35
CA LEU A 501 -15.34 1.04 15.45
C LEU A 501 -14.83 1.66 16.75
N ASN A 502 -15.69 2.45 17.38
CA ASN A 502 -15.37 3.36 18.48
C ASN A 502 -15.63 2.70 19.83
N ASN A 503 -14.55 2.26 20.50
CA ASN A 503 -14.59 1.76 21.87
C ASN A 503 -13.98 2.72 22.90
N ALA A 504 -13.61 3.95 22.49
CA ALA A 504 -12.98 4.97 23.31
C ALA A 504 -11.64 4.53 23.95
N GLU A 505 -10.90 3.64 23.29
CA GLU A 505 -9.64 3.11 23.82
C GLU A 505 -8.68 2.52 22.77
N TRP A 506 -7.39 2.52 23.08
CA TRP A 506 -6.40 1.70 22.40
C TRP A 506 -6.51 0.22 22.80
N GLY A 507 -7.53 -0.45 22.24
CA GLY A 507 -7.82 -1.87 22.52
C GLY A 507 -6.64 -2.81 22.23
N ALA A 508 -5.87 -2.55 21.16
CA ALA A 508 -4.67 -3.35 20.84
C ALA A 508 -3.60 -3.27 21.94
N VAL A 509 -3.43 -2.11 22.58
CA VAL A 509 -2.48 -1.94 23.69
C VAL A 509 -2.97 -2.71 24.91
N ARG A 510 -4.28 -2.66 25.22
CA ARG A 510 -4.87 -3.46 26.30
C ARG A 510 -4.72 -4.95 26.07
N GLN A 511 -5.02 -5.44 24.86
CA GLN A 511 -4.85 -6.84 24.50
C GLN A 511 -3.40 -7.28 24.65
N SER A 512 -2.44 -6.45 24.22
CA SER A 512 -1.01 -6.73 24.39
C SER A 512 -0.59 -6.81 25.86
N VAL A 513 -1.05 -5.88 26.71
CA VAL A 513 -0.76 -5.90 28.15
C VAL A 513 -1.35 -7.14 28.83
N LEU A 514 -2.59 -7.49 28.53
CA LEU A 514 -3.25 -8.66 29.11
C LEU A 514 -2.70 -9.99 28.56
N GLY A 515 -2.20 -9.99 27.32
CA GLY A 515 -1.53 -11.15 26.73
C GLY A 515 -0.17 -11.44 27.40
N LEU A 516 0.62 -10.40 27.69
CA LEU A 516 1.93 -10.54 28.32
C LEU A 516 1.83 -10.72 29.85
N TYR A 517 0.87 -10.05 30.48
CA TYR A 517 0.68 -10.06 31.93
C TYR A 517 -0.77 -10.44 32.32
N PRO A 518 -1.22 -11.68 32.04
CA PRO A 518 -2.60 -12.12 32.30
C PRO A 518 -2.97 -12.08 33.79
N ASP A 519 -2.02 -12.30 34.69
CA ASP A 519 -2.18 -12.19 36.14
C ASP A 519 -1.51 -10.93 36.72
N GLY A 520 -1.16 -9.97 35.85
CA GLY A 520 -0.49 -8.74 36.20
C GLY A 520 -1.34 -7.81 37.08
N HIS A 521 -0.74 -6.71 37.54
CA HIS A 521 -1.47 -5.70 38.31
C HIS A 521 -2.62 -5.09 37.51
N ALA A 522 -2.39 -4.75 36.24
CA ALA A 522 -3.40 -4.17 35.36
C ALA A 522 -4.58 -5.12 35.09
N ALA A 523 -4.31 -6.41 34.89
CA ALA A 523 -5.34 -7.43 34.71
C ALA A 523 -6.18 -7.61 35.98
N ARG A 524 -5.53 -7.77 37.15
CA ARG A 524 -6.22 -7.98 38.43
C ARG A 524 -7.04 -6.79 38.90
N SER A 525 -6.58 -5.56 38.63
CA SER A 525 -7.33 -4.35 38.95
C SER A 525 -8.38 -4.00 37.89
N ASN A 526 -8.37 -4.67 36.74
CA ASN A 526 -9.09 -4.28 35.54
C ASN A 526 -8.88 -2.79 35.18
N GLN A 527 -7.64 -2.32 35.34
CA GLN A 527 -7.22 -0.97 34.97
C GLN A 527 -5.96 -1.04 34.13
N VAL A 528 -6.10 -0.68 32.85
CA VAL A 528 -4.98 -0.60 31.91
C VAL A 528 -4.72 0.88 31.59
N PRO A 529 -3.93 1.59 32.41
CA PRO A 529 -3.66 3.01 32.20
C PRO A 529 -2.97 3.24 30.84
N LEU A 530 -3.06 4.48 30.35
CA LEU A 530 -2.52 4.90 29.04
C LEU A 530 -3.22 4.25 27.83
N THR A 531 -4.46 3.75 27.99
CA THR A 531 -5.25 3.21 26.87
C THR A 531 -6.53 3.97 26.59
N GLY A 532 -7.08 4.72 27.57
CA GLY A 532 -8.35 5.42 27.40
C GLY A 532 -8.22 6.68 26.53
N LEU A 533 -9.18 6.88 25.64
CA LEU A 533 -9.31 8.06 24.77
C LEU A 533 -10.44 9.00 25.20
N SER A 534 -11.16 8.66 26.27
CA SER A 534 -12.29 9.44 26.76
C SER A 534 -11.87 10.79 27.39
N PRO A 535 -12.59 11.89 27.11
CA PRO A 535 -13.70 11.98 26.15
C PRO A 535 -13.20 11.96 24.68
N VAL A 536 -13.89 11.18 23.84
CA VAL A 536 -13.61 11.11 22.40
C VAL A 536 -14.32 12.28 21.68
N PRO A 537 -13.70 12.95 20.69
CA PRO A 537 -14.38 13.97 19.88
C PRO A 537 -15.60 13.43 19.13
N ASP A 538 -16.56 14.30 18.78
CA ASP A 538 -17.64 13.93 17.87
C ASP A 538 -17.09 13.81 16.44
N PHE A 539 -16.78 12.58 16.03
CA PHE A 539 -16.22 12.30 14.71
C PHE A 539 -17.19 12.58 13.57
N ALA A 540 -18.50 12.46 13.80
CA ALA A 540 -19.50 12.82 12.81
C ALA A 540 -19.52 14.33 12.55
N MET A 541 -19.30 15.17 13.57
CA MET A 541 -19.12 16.61 13.39
C MET A 541 -17.85 16.95 12.59
N ILE A 542 -16.74 16.25 12.83
CA ILE A 542 -15.51 16.42 12.05
C ILE A 542 -15.77 16.11 10.56
N ALA A 543 -16.45 15.01 10.25
CA ALA A 543 -16.80 14.65 8.87
C ALA A 543 -17.75 15.67 8.22
N ARG A 544 -18.78 16.13 8.94
CA ARG A 544 -19.73 17.14 8.45
C ARG A 544 -19.08 18.49 8.16
N ALA A 545 -17.94 18.81 8.77
CA ALA A 545 -17.17 20.02 8.44
C ALA A 545 -16.73 20.04 6.96
N SER A 546 -16.53 18.88 6.35
CA SER A 546 -16.30 18.69 4.90
C SER A 546 -17.52 18.11 4.17
N ARG A 547 -18.73 18.39 4.67
CA ARG A 547 -20.03 18.08 4.03
C ARG A 547 -20.27 16.58 3.74
N ALA A 548 -19.56 15.68 4.41
CA ALA A 548 -19.83 14.26 4.34
C ALA A 548 -21.20 13.92 4.95
N HIS A 549 -21.83 12.86 4.44
CA HIS A 549 -22.89 12.20 5.18
C HIS A 549 -22.27 11.57 6.42
N ALA A 550 -22.79 11.85 7.61
CA ALA A 550 -22.22 11.28 8.83
C ALA A 550 -23.29 10.95 9.85
N GLN A 551 -23.20 9.76 10.43
CA GLN A 551 -24.11 9.24 11.44
C GLN A 551 -23.32 8.56 12.55
N ARG A 552 -23.77 8.76 13.80
CA ARG A 552 -23.34 7.94 14.93
C ARG A 552 -24.35 6.81 15.13
N VAL A 553 -23.88 5.60 15.36
CA VAL A 553 -24.69 4.40 15.55
C VAL A 553 -24.37 3.81 16.92
N GLU A 554 -25.33 3.87 17.84
CA GLU A 554 -25.17 3.41 19.23
C GLU A 554 -25.79 2.04 19.46
N HIS A 555 -26.87 1.72 18.72
CA HIS A 555 -27.63 0.50 18.90
C HIS A 555 -27.31 -0.52 17.81
N GLY A 556 -27.06 -1.77 18.22
CA GLY A 556 -26.69 -2.86 17.29
C GLY A 556 -27.75 -3.10 16.20
N ALA A 557 -29.03 -2.95 16.54
CA ALA A 557 -30.16 -3.15 15.64
C ALA A 557 -30.27 -2.07 14.54
N ASP A 558 -29.71 -0.87 14.76
CA ASP A 558 -29.77 0.24 13.81
C ASP A 558 -28.67 0.16 12.75
N LEU A 559 -27.63 -0.63 13.00
CA LEU A 559 -26.44 -0.69 12.14
C LEU A 559 -26.72 -1.14 10.70
N PRO A 560 -27.50 -2.21 10.42
CA PRO A 560 -27.79 -2.61 9.04
C PRO A 560 -28.41 -1.48 8.23
N GLY A 561 -29.42 -0.79 8.77
CA GLY A 561 -30.08 0.33 8.11
C GLY A 561 -29.16 1.54 7.91
N ALA A 562 -28.24 1.80 8.85
CA ALA A 562 -27.25 2.86 8.73
C ALA A 562 -26.23 2.58 7.60
N ILE A 563 -25.77 1.32 7.46
CA ILE A 563 -24.87 0.92 6.37
C ILE A 563 -25.57 1.06 5.02
N GLU A 564 -26.80 0.58 4.89
CA GLU A 564 -27.59 0.71 3.66
C GLU A 564 -27.79 2.18 3.27
N ALA A 565 -28.15 3.04 4.22
CA ALA A 565 -28.32 4.47 3.99
C ALA A 565 -27.02 5.15 3.55
N ALA A 566 -25.89 4.80 4.16
CA ALA A 566 -24.58 5.34 3.82
C ALA A 566 -24.12 4.89 2.42
N LEU A 567 -24.31 3.62 2.07
CA LEU A 567 -24.03 3.10 0.72
C LEU A 567 -24.94 3.76 -0.32
N LYS A 568 -26.23 3.92 -0.02
CA LYS A 568 -27.16 4.63 -0.91
C LYS A 568 -26.73 6.09 -1.12
N HIS A 569 -26.28 6.78 -0.08
CA HIS A 569 -25.76 8.14 -0.19
C HIS A 569 -24.55 8.19 -1.14
N ILE A 570 -23.62 7.24 -1.01
CA ILE A 570 -22.48 7.10 -1.92
C ILE A 570 -22.94 6.91 -3.36
N ASP A 571 -23.87 5.99 -3.60
CA ASP A 571 -24.37 5.68 -4.95
C ASP A 571 -25.12 6.87 -5.58
N ASP A 572 -25.93 7.59 -4.79
CA ASP A 572 -26.76 8.70 -5.29
C ASP A 572 -26.00 10.03 -5.42
N GLN A 573 -25.15 10.36 -4.45
CA GLN A 573 -24.53 11.69 -4.32
C GLN A 573 -23.07 11.72 -4.77
N GLY A 574 -22.40 10.55 -4.78
CA GLY A 574 -20.98 10.45 -5.12
C GLY A 574 -20.08 11.20 -4.13
N THR A 575 -20.42 11.21 -2.84
CA THR A 575 -19.60 11.80 -1.77
C THR A 575 -19.44 10.84 -0.59
N LEU A 576 -18.45 11.13 0.27
CA LEU A 576 -18.09 10.29 1.42
C LEU A 576 -19.25 10.16 2.41
N ALA A 577 -19.39 8.95 2.98
CA ALA A 577 -20.26 8.66 4.11
C ALA A 577 -19.45 8.11 5.29
N LEU A 578 -19.72 8.58 6.51
CA LEU A 578 -19.08 8.16 7.76
C LEU A 578 -20.10 7.57 8.73
N LEU A 579 -19.79 6.40 9.28
CA LEU A 579 -20.48 5.79 10.41
C LEU A 579 -19.54 5.72 11.61
N ASP A 580 -19.87 6.44 12.68
CA ASP A 580 -19.20 6.34 14.00
C ASP A 580 -19.97 5.33 14.85
N VAL A 581 -19.46 4.08 14.91
CA VAL A 581 -20.17 2.93 15.48
C VAL A 581 -19.64 2.66 16.87
N GLN A 582 -20.51 2.76 17.88
CA GLN A 582 -20.15 2.44 19.26
C GLN A 582 -20.01 0.93 19.42
N VAL A 583 -18.82 0.46 19.79
CA VAL A 583 -18.55 -0.96 20.02
C VAL A 583 -18.05 -1.22 21.44
N ALA A 584 -18.22 -2.46 21.89
CA ALA A 584 -17.66 -2.92 23.14
C ALA A 584 -16.11 -2.85 23.11
N PRO A 585 -15.45 -2.50 24.24
CA PRO A 585 -14.01 -2.52 24.42
C PRO A 585 -13.31 -3.79 23.93
#